data_AF-A0A6G8AR11-F1
#
_entry.id   AF-A0A6G8AR11-F1
#
_cell.length_a   1.000
_cell.length_b   1.000
_cell.length_c   1.000
_cell.angle_alpha   90.00
_cell.angle_beta   90.00
_cell.angle_gamma   90.00
#
_symmetry.space_group_name_H-M   'P 1'
#
loop_
_entity.id
_entity.type
_entity.pdbx_description
1 polymer ?
#
loop_
_entity_poly.entity_id
_entity_poly.type
_entity_poly.pdbx_seq_one_letter_code
_entity_poly.pdbx_strand_id
1 'polypeptide(L)'
;MFKELETELKTAEPKDFLTLLKEKEISDYKGYLLFNLTNIESNFYQNLEFLKDDDIWLQEELKDYAIVAQTIDNDYVLATDTSVLVIPYSLNKKDSEFFELSSIDFFIQLEEKNLNSNILAS
;
A
#
# COMPACT_ATOMS: atom_id res chain seq x y z
N MET A 1 0.56 -12.38 -12.12
CA MET A 1 0.02 -12.79 -10.81
C MET A 1 -1.17 -11.91 -10.44
N PHE A 2 -0.99 -10.60 -10.23
CA PHE A 2 -2.11 -9.74 -9.81
C PHE A 2 -3.23 -9.67 -10.86
N LYS A 3 -2.88 -9.71 -12.14
CA LYS A 3 -3.86 -9.78 -13.24
C LYS A 3 -4.75 -11.02 -13.19
N GLU A 4 -4.23 -12.13 -12.67
CA GLU A 4 -5.02 -13.36 -12.51
C GLU A 4 -5.97 -13.23 -11.31
N LEU A 5 -5.50 -12.61 -10.22
CA LEU A 5 -6.27 -12.37 -8.99
C LEU A 5 -7.43 -11.39 -9.19
N GLU A 6 -7.30 -10.44 -10.12
CA GLU A 6 -8.35 -9.45 -10.45
C GLU A 6 -9.72 -10.12 -10.70
N THR A 7 -9.72 -11.25 -11.42
CA THR A 7 -10.93 -11.97 -11.78
C THR A 7 -11.65 -12.63 -10.59
N GLU A 8 -10.97 -12.76 -9.45
CA GLU A 8 -11.51 -13.37 -8.24
C GLU A 8 -12.02 -12.34 -7.22
N LEU A 9 -11.73 -11.04 -7.44
CA LEU A 9 -12.20 -9.97 -6.58
C LEU A 9 -13.68 -9.67 -6.80
N LYS A 10 -14.40 -9.49 -5.69
CA LYS A 10 -15.82 -9.11 -5.70
C LYS A 10 -16.00 -7.59 -5.74
N THR A 11 -15.05 -6.86 -5.15
CA THR A 11 -15.06 -5.40 -5.03
C THR A 11 -13.63 -4.88 -5.20
N ALA A 12 -13.50 -3.56 -5.36
CA ALA A 12 -12.22 -2.87 -5.34
C ALA A 12 -11.75 -2.53 -3.92
N GLU A 13 -12.48 -2.94 -2.88
CA GLU A 13 -12.13 -2.62 -1.49
C GLU A 13 -10.76 -3.21 -1.12
N PRO A 14 -9.85 -2.41 -0.54
CA PRO A 14 -8.52 -2.87 -0.12
C PRO A 14 -8.54 -4.11 0.78
N LYS A 15 -9.59 -4.24 1.60
CA LYS A 15 -9.77 -5.36 2.51
C LYS A 15 -10.04 -6.67 1.77
N ASP A 16 -10.86 -6.63 0.71
CA ASP A 16 -11.14 -7.80 -0.12
C ASP A 16 -9.87 -8.27 -0.84
N PHE A 17 -9.05 -7.32 -1.30
CA PHE A 17 -7.72 -7.61 -1.85
C PHE A 17 -6.80 -8.31 -0.85
N LEU A 18 -6.66 -7.77 0.37
CA LEU A 18 -5.86 -8.39 1.43
C LEU A 18 -6.36 -9.78 1.82
N THR A 19 -7.68 -9.96 1.92
CA THR A 19 -8.30 -11.26 2.20
C THR A 19 -7.98 -12.26 1.10
N LEU A 20 -8.11 -11.88 -0.17
CA LEU A 20 -7.76 -12.76 -1.29
C LEU A 20 -6.29 -13.16 -1.26
N LEU A 21 -5.36 -12.23 -1.05
CA LEU A 21 -3.93 -12.56 -0.92
C LEU A 21 -3.68 -13.57 0.20
N LYS A 22 -4.37 -13.39 1.35
CA LYS A 22 -4.26 -14.29 2.49
C LYS A 22 -4.81 -15.69 2.18
N GLU A 23 -5.96 -15.78 1.50
CA GLU A 23 -6.56 -17.05 1.07
C GLU A 23 -5.69 -17.82 0.07
N LYS A 24 -4.93 -17.09 -0.75
CA LYS A 24 -3.96 -17.64 -1.71
C LYS A 24 -2.58 -17.90 -1.11
N GLU A 25 -2.41 -17.68 0.19
CA GLU A 25 -1.13 -17.81 0.90
C GLU A 25 -0.01 -16.92 0.31
N ILE A 26 -0.37 -15.77 -0.26
CA ILE A 26 0.56 -14.78 -0.81
C ILE A 26 0.93 -13.79 0.30
N SER A 27 2.14 -13.93 0.82
CA SER A 27 2.72 -13.04 1.84
C SER A 27 3.58 -11.93 1.26
N ASP A 28 4.10 -12.10 0.04
CA ASP A 28 4.98 -11.13 -0.59
C ASP A 28 4.88 -11.14 -2.12
N TYR A 29 5.44 -10.11 -2.74
CA TYR A 29 5.72 -10.05 -4.17
C TYR A 29 7.20 -9.79 -4.40
N LYS A 30 7.86 -10.76 -5.04
CA LYS A 30 9.29 -10.75 -5.39
C LYS A 30 10.22 -10.52 -4.18
N GLY A 31 9.80 -10.87 -2.96
CA GLY A 31 10.55 -10.61 -1.73
C GLY A 31 10.74 -9.12 -1.39
N TYR A 32 10.02 -8.22 -2.06
CA TYR A 32 10.17 -6.77 -1.91
C TYR A 32 8.94 -6.13 -1.25
N LEU A 33 7.74 -6.43 -1.75
CA LEU A 33 6.48 -5.96 -1.18
C LEU A 33 5.91 -7.05 -0.27
N LEU A 34 5.63 -6.70 0.98
CA LEU A 34 5.13 -7.58 2.02
C LEU A 34 3.66 -7.26 2.31
N PHE A 35 2.82 -8.29 2.36
CA PHE A 35 1.38 -8.18 2.55
C PHE A 35 0.95 -8.82 3.87
N ASN A 36 -0.23 -8.44 4.37
CA ASN A 36 -0.86 -9.07 5.54
C ASN A 36 0.05 -9.12 6.79
N LEU A 37 0.91 -8.10 6.95
CA LEU A 37 1.83 -8.01 8.08
C LEU A 37 1.09 -7.76 9.39
N THR A 38 1.39 -8.56 10.41
CA THR A 38 0.84 -8.39 11.76
C THR A 38 1.32 -7.08 12.37
N ASN A 39 0.41 -6.32 13.00
CA ASN A 39 0.68 -5.05 13.70
C ASN A 39 1.19 -3.90 12.81
N ILE A 40 1.16 -4.03 11.48
CA ILE A 40 1.65 -2.98 10.56
C ILE A 40 0.99 -1.62 10.82
N GLU A 41 -0.32 -1.63 11.03
CA GLU A 41 -1.12 -0.43 11.29
C GLU A 41 -0.72 0.27 12.59
N SER A 42 -0.56 -0.50 13.68
CA SER A 42 -0.11 0.05 14.96
C SER A 42 1.30 0.63 14.87
N ASN A 43 2.21 -0.03 14.17
CA ASN A 43 3.58 0.45 14.01
C ASN A 43 3.62 1.74 13.18
N PHE A 44 2.85 1.76 12.07
CA PHE A 44 2.76 2.93 11.19
C PHE A 44 2.26 4.16 11.95
N TYR A 45 1.13 4.07 12.65
CA TYR A 45 0.57 5.23 13.36
C TYR A 45 1.40 5.65 14.56
N GLN A 46 2.09 4.72 15.24
CA GLN A 46 3.07 5.09 16.28
C GLN A 46 4.24 5.89 15.70
N ASN A 47 4.73 5.51 14.51
CA ASN A 47 5.82 6.24 13.86
C ASN A 47 5.37 7.64 13.40
N LEU A 48 4.16 7.77 12.86
CA LEU A 48 3.58 9.07 12.51
C LEU A 48 3.48 9.99 13.72
N GLU A 49 2.96 9.50 14.85
CA GLU A 49 2.83 10.31 16.06
C GLU A 49 4.20 10.66 16.65
N PHE A 50 5.18 9.77 16.57
CA PHE A 50 6.54 10.02 17.06
C PHE A 50 7.26 11.10 16.23
N LEU A 51 7.06 11.11 14.91
CA LEU A 51 7.71 12.05 13.99
C LEU A 51 6.89 13.30 13.72
N LYS A 52 5.76 13.48 14.40
CA LYS A 52 4.77 14.52 14.15
C LYS A 52 5.38 15.90 13.95
N ASP A 53 5.17 16.42 12.76
CA ASP A 53 5.51 17.76 12.28
C ASP A 53 4.53 18.13 11.15
N ASP A 54 4.52 19.37 10.69
CA ASP A 54 3.61 19.87 9.65
C ASP A 54 3.77 19.11 8.32
N ASP A 55 4.98 18.61 8.05
CA ASP A 55 5.34 17.86 6.84
C ASP A 55 5.00 16.36 6.92
N ILE A 56 4.60 15.83 8.09
CA ILE A 56 4.29 14.40 8.30
C ILE A 56 2.78 14.17 8.24
N TRP A 57 2.37 13.04 7.66
CA TRP A 57 0.96 12.62 7.63
C TRP A 57 0.34 12.52 9.03
N LEU A 58 -0.88 13.04 9.18
CA LEU A 58 -1.69 12.83 10.37
C LEU A 58 -2.58 11.61 10.18
N GLN A 59 -2.84 10.89 11.27
CA GLN A 59 -3.74 9.72 11.25
C GLN A 59 -5.13 10.09 10.72
N GLU A 60 -5.65 11.28 11.06
CA GLU A 60 -6.95 11.77 10.62
C GLU A 60 -7.03 11.99 9.10
N GLU A 61 -5.91 12.31 8.46
CA GLU A 61 -5.82 12.47 7.00
C GLU A 61 -5.84 11.12 6.27
N LEU A 62 -5.46 10.06 6.97
CA LEU A 62 -5.32 8.71 6.42
C LEU A 62 -6.43 7.75 6.85
N LYS A 63 -7.43 8.22 7.62
CA LYS A 63 -8.48 7.39 8.22
C LYS A 63 -9.29 6.54 7.22
N ASP A 64 -9.37 6.98 5.96
CA ASP A 64 -10.14 6.33 4.90
C ASP A 64 -9.28 5.34 4.09
N TYR A 65 -7.98 5.26 4.39
CA TYR A 65 -7.04 4.36 3.74
C TYR A 65 -6.81 3.11 4.60
N ALA A 66 -6.67 1.97 3.93
CA ALA A 66 -6.13 0.74 4.51
C ALA A 66 -4.66 0.57 4.09
N ILE A 67 -3.79 0.14 5.01
CA ILE A 67 -2.43 -0.25 4.65
C ILE A 67 -2.48 -1.62 3.97
N VAL A 68 -2.12 -1.67 2.69
CA VAL A 68 -2.17 -2.89 1.89
C VAL A 68 -0.82 -3.57 1.75
N ALA A 69 0.29 -2.84 1.83
CA ALA A 69 1.63 -3.43 1.78
C ALA A 69 2.68 -2.58 2.49
N GLN A 70 3.83 -3.20 2.76
CA GLN A 70 5.06 -2.53 3.16
C GLN A 70 6.22 -3.01 2.28
N THR A 71 7.12 -2.13 1.87
CA THR A 71 8.39 -2.54 1.25
C THR A 71 9.37 -3.04 2.32
N ILE A 72 10.39 -3.80 1.93
CA ILE A 72 11.50 -4.15 2.83
C ILE A 72 12.30 -2.93 3.32
N ASP A 73 12.19 -1.80 2.62
CA ASP A 73 12.82 -0.53 2.97
C ASP A 73 11.95 0.32 3.93
N ASN A 74 10.80 -0.21 4.35
CA ASN A 74 9.80 0.41 5.24
C ASN A 74 9.00 1.56 4.62
N ASP A 75 8.83 1.57 3.30
CA ASP A 75 7.80 2.37 2.66
C ASP A 75 6.45 1.68 2.79
N TYR A 76 5.38 2.45 2.89
CA TYR A 76 4.02 1.96 3.10
C TYR A 76 3.19 2.19 1.85
N VAL A 77 2.39 1.18 1.48
CA VAL A 77 1.37 1.31 0.44
C VAL A 77 0.02 1.29 1.10
N LEU A 78 -0.70 2.41 1.00
CA LEU A 78 -2.03 2.63 1.52
C LEU A 78 -3.01 2.69 0.35
N ALA A 79 -4.25 2.24 0.54
CA ALA A 79 -5.25 2.28 -0.51
C ALA A 79 -6.66 2.59 0.00
N THR A 80 -7.44 3.21 -0.87
CA THR A 80 -8.91 3.24 -0.85
C THR A 80 -9.43 2.36 -2.00
N ASP A 81 -10.74 2.36 -2.22
CA ASP A 81 -11.36 1.67 -3.36
C ASP A 81 -10.90 2.22 -4.72
N THR A 82 -10.40 3.46 -4.76
CA THR A 82 -10.12 4.19 -6.02
C THR A 82 -8.76 4.87 -6.07
N SER A 83 -7.98 4.81 -4.99
CA SER A 83 -6.69 5.47 -4.92
C SER A 83 -5.67 4.67 -4.13
N VAL A 84 -4.41 4.80 -4.53
CA VAL A 84 -3.25 4.30 -3.79
C VAL A 84 -2.34 5.47 -3.41
N LEU A 85 -1.88 5.45 -2.18
CA LEU A 85 -0.90 6.38 -1.63
C LEU A 85 0.34 5.57 -1.20
N VAL A 86 1.48 5.87 -1.81
CA VAL A 86 2.78 5.33 -1.40
C VAL A 86 3.47 6.36 -0.51
N ILE A 87 3.69 5.99 0.75
CA ILE A 87 4.34 6.84 1.75
C ILE A 87 5.76 6.31 1.97
N PRO A 88 6.81 7.10 1.72
CA PRO A 88 8.18 6.64 1.93
C PRO A 88 8.47 6.43 3.42
N TYR A 89 9.54 5.72 3.75
CA TYR A 89 9.95 5.49 5.15
C TYR A 89 10.12 6.78 5.98
N SER A 90 10.38 7.93 5.33
CA SER A 90 10.48 9.24 5.98
C SER A 90 9.14 9.78 6.48
N LEU A 91 8.03 9.18 6.04
CA LEU A 91 6.64 9.56 6.33
C LEU A 91 6.25 10.98 5.88
N ASN A 92 7.08 11.60 5.04
CA ASN A 92 6.87 12.97 4.58
C ASN A 92 5.81 13.04 3.48
N LYS A 93 4.86 13.98 3.62
CA LYS A 93 3.77 14.23 2.67
C LYS A 93 4.29 14.57 1.29
N LYS A 94 5.30 15.43 1.19
CA LYS A 94 5.81 15.96 -0.08
C LYS A 94 6.53 14.90 -0.92
N ASP A 95 7.03 13.87 -0.26
CA ASP A 95 7.77 12.78 -0.86
C ASP A 95 6.86 11.57 -1.15
N SER A 96 5.58 11.66 -0.77
CA SER A 96 4.58 10.60 -1.02
C SER A 96 4.06 10.66 -2.45
N GLU A 97 3.67 9.50 -2.99
CA GLU A 97 3.17 9.38 -4.36
C GLU A 97 1.70 8.93 -4.36
N PHE A 98 0.88 9.61 -5.17
CA PHE A 98 -0.55 9.34 -5.27
C PHE A 98 -0.91 8.81 -6.66
N PHE A 99 -1.75 7.78 -6.67
CA PHE A 99 -2.21 7.11 -7.89
C PHE A 99 -3.73 6.96 -7.85
N GLU A 100 -4.42 7.42 -8.89
CA GLU A 100 -5.88 7.24 -9.06
C GLU A 100 -6.18 5.82 -9.59
N LEU A 101 -5.80 4.81 -8.81
CA LEU A 101 -5.97 3.40 -9.11
C LEU A 101 -6.49 2.66 -7.87
N SER A 102 -7.32 1.63 -8.07
CA SER A 102 -7.63 0.67 -7.02
C SER A 102 -6.38 -0.11 -6.60
N SER A 103 -6.45 -0.82 -5.47
CA SER A 103 -5.33 -1.67 -5.02
C SER A 103 -4.90 -2.67 -6.10
N ILE A 104 -5.86 -3.37 -6.70
CA ILE A 104 -5.55 -4.41 -7.69
C ILE A 104 -4.98 -3.83 -8.98
N ASP A 105 -5.56 -2.74 -9.48
CA ASP A 105 -5.06 -2.06 -10.69
C ASP A 105 -3.64 -1.54 -10.49
N PHE A 106 -3.36 -0.94 -9.33
CA PHE A 106 -2.04 -0.47 -8.97
C PHE A 106 -1.00 -1.58 -9.01
N PHE A 107 -1.27 -2.74 -8.38
CA PHE A 107 -0.33 -3.86 -8.37
C PHE A 107 -0.21 -4.54 -9.75
N ILE A 108 -1.24 -4.50 -10.60
CA ILE A 108 -1.15 -4.91 -12.01
C ILE A 108 -0.20 -3.98 -12.77
N GLN A 109 -0.36 -2.65 -12.64
CA GLN A 109 0.52 -1.68 -13.31
C GLN A 109 1.98 -1.82 -12.83
N LEU A 110 2.18 -2.11 -11.54
CA LEU A 110 3.50 -2.41 -11.00
C LEU A 110 4.08 -3.70 -11.60
N GLU A 111 3.28 -4.77 -11.68
CA GLU A 111 3.69 -6.05 -12.28
C GLU A 111 4.05 -5.91 -13.76
N GLU A 112 3.31 -5.10 -14.50
CA GLU A 112 3.50 -4.83 -15.92
C GLU A 112 4.57 -3.75 -16.20
N LYS A 113 5.19 -3.18 -15.15
CA LYS A 113 6.21 -2.11 -15.24
C LYS A 113 5.72 -0.82 -15.90
N ASN A 114 4.45 -0.52 -15.72
CA ASN A 114 3.79 0.67 -16.24
C ASN A 114 3.59 1.74 -15.17
N LEU A 115 3.85 1.41 -13.90
CA LEU A 115 3.81 2.38 -12.81
C LEU A 115 5.03 3.30 -12.87
N ASN A 116 4.81 4.61 -12.97
CA ASN A 116 5.86 5.61 -12.84
C ASN A 116 5.99 6.03 -11.37
N SER A 117 6.76 5.26 -10.59
CA SER A 117 7.04 5.51 -9.18
C SER A 117 8.53 5.75 -8.97
N ASN A 118 8.88 6.71 -8.12
CA ASN A 118 10.25 6.96 -7.68
C ASN A 118 10.57 6.26 -6.35
N ILE A 119 9.53 5.78 -5.63
CA ILE A 119 9.67 5.05 -4.37
C ILE A 119 9.73 3.54 -4.64
N LEU A 120 8.79 3.02 -5.41
CA LEU A 120 8.69 1.59 -5.68
C LEU A 120 9.59 1.17 -6.83
N ALA A 121 10.36 0.10 -6.63
CA ALA A 121 11.12 -0.52 -7.70
C ALA A 121 10.19 -1.24 -8.68
N SER A 122 10.00 -0.68 -9.89
CA SER A 122 9.25 -1.25 -11.03
C SER A 122 10.13 -2.05 -12.00
#